data_AF-A0A0W0ZLY4-F1
#
_entry.id   AF-A0A0W0ZLY4-F1
#
_cell.length_a   1.000
_cell.length_b   1.000
_cell.length_c   1.000
_cell.angle_alpha   90.00
_cell.angle_beta   90.00
_cell.angle_gamma   90.00
#
_symmetry.space_group_name_H-M   'P 1'
#
loop_
_entity.id
_entity.type
_entity.pdbx_description
1 polymer ?
#
loop_
_entity_poly.entity_id
_entity_poly.type
_entity_poly.pdbx_seq_one_letter_code
_entity_poly.pdbx_strand_id
1 'polypeptide(L)'
;MVKKVLFVFAGTGVNAQMIRDFTEGKTENTGETFNDDVIRVYFNGCQDKHIGGHSKLKGYLDPNLDVVANKVRRAFSKDDAVTLSLADLKRKFGSSIIIEPKEGLEDVEEVDDITLKGFSRGAVATFATARALDDLDTPMSLLAEDPVPGNVRENTYKQDSLYAKNFDLSHCRNIVRGEILLGTYSKHNQGWENKWFRQMAPKFNPTTDSHIFMVPKKMHVEFNRRTTTYNSSFLYHRNLTTVSLAWREEDDRAYVIPKVEQQKFHFGVVGRAEYLPSYKMSVLRNLKRQYDPEIFCPIDGDNKFKWGQALLALHNATMSETTFETLSKAVLKNTDKGKGLREFIVEFDSIVQYSKEQGALKADHKRTMAALEKNIYKLIADFYNLKSPSLKEKEVLAQAIQSNISLSKRDLPSKVYDKLKELTSILLIENTLMHSHLIKFIDENETFSANLLAADQPALDGAVTNAEELSQKLFHSSVRQRTVIFEQEKKSLGEFITKATNLANIASFLTPKQLKEVLEINNKITTMADVLLLMKTLPIYEHRKIIYHAVKENLINMKPTLNELVTLMEYLSDKKCQELCQILPIQELELADLMLSNDLMRRRLSDDKIALLKKVLEVVPEETISYSLNIR
;
A
#
# COMPACT_ATOMS: atom_id res chain seq x y z
N MET A 1 -34.46 -19.30 -25.34
CA MET A 1 -33.01 -19.35 -25.04
C MET A 1 -32.76 -18.22 -24.08
N VAL A 2 -32.10 -18.50 -22.97
CA VAL A 2 -31.85 -17.53 -21.91
C VAL A 2 -30.98 -16.39 -22.45
N LYS A 3 -31.39 -15.13 -22.33
CA LYS A 3 -30.61 -13.98 -22.80
C LYS A 3 -29.88 -13.31 -21.64
N LYS A 4 -28.63 -12.93 -21.90
CA LYS A 4 -27.80 -12.16 -20.98
C LYS A 4 -27.63 -10.75 -21.49
N VAL A 5 -27.43 -9.81 -20.58
CA VAL A 5 -27.10 -8.43 -20.95
C VAL A 5 -25.78 -7.99 -20.38
N LEU A 6 -24.94 -7.40 -21.21
CA LEU A 6 -23.70 -6.73 -20.84
C LEU A 6 -23.85 -5.22 -21.04
N PHE A 7 -23.87 -4.46 -19.95
CA PHE A 7 -23.81 -2.99 -19.99
C PHE A 7 -22.35 -2.53 -19.83
N VAL A 8 -21.82 -1.79 -20.81
CA VAL A 8 -20.43 -1.30 -20.83
C VAL A 8 -20.39 0.22 -20.74
N PHE A 9 -19.97 0.74 -19.58
CA PHE A 9 -19.89 2.17 -19.30
C PHE A 9 -18.51 2.74 -19.59
N ALA A 10 -18.44 3.68 -20.55
CA ALA A 10 -17.19 4.31 -20.91
C ALA A 10 -16.67 5.31 -19.85
N GLY A 11 -15.35 5.52 -19.83
CA GLY A 11 -14.71 6.55 -19.02
C GLY A 11 -15.01 7.97 -19.51
N THR A 12 -14.66 8.97 -18.70
CA THR A 12 -14.81 10.37 -19.07
C THR A 12 -14.05 10.70 -20.36
N GLY A 13 -14.71 11.36 -21.31
CA GLY A 13 -14.16 11.71 -22.62
C GLY A 13 -14.24 10.62 -23.69
N VAL A 14 -14.68 9.41 -23.33
CA VAL A 14 -14.87 8.30 -24.27
C VAL A 14 -16.33 8.22 -24.71
N ASN A 15 -16.60 7.86 -25.96
CA ASN A 15 -17.95 7.66 -26.49
C ASN A 15 -18.27 6.16 -26.71
N ALA A 16 -19.54 5.84 -26.95
CA ALA A 16 -20.05 4.48 -27.12
C ALA A 16 -19.36 3.72 -28.27
N GLN A 17 -19.06 4.41 -29.38
CA GLN A 17 -18.36 3.81 -30.51
C GLN A 17 -16.92 3.42 -30.13
N MET A 18 -16.18 4.31 -29.48
CA MET A 18 -14.80 4.05 -29.06
C MET A 18 -14.71 2.88 -28.08
N ILE A 19 -15.63 2.79 -27.10
CA ILE A 19 -15.61 1.68 -26.13
C ILE A 19 -16.09 0.37 -26.75
N ARG A 20 -17.04 0.41 -27.70
CA ARG A 20 -17.43 -0.73 -28.52
C ARG A 20 -16.24 -1.23 -29.32
N ASP A 21 -15.55 -0.36 -30.04
CA ASP A 21 -14.41 -0.72 -30.87
C ASP A 21 -13.23 -1.20 -30.02
N PHE A 22 -13.05 -0.70 -28.80
CA PHE A 22 -12.07 -1.26 -27.87
C PHE A 22 -12.45 -2.67 -27.37
N THR A 23 -13.75 -2.93 -27.18
CA THR A 23 -14.25 -4.20 -26.64
C THR A 23 -14.37 -5.28 -27.72
N GLU A 24 -14.89 -4.94 -28.90
CA GLU A 24 -15.17 -5.86 -30.02
C GLU A 24 -14.19 -5.72 -31.19
N GLY A 25 -13.42 -4.63 -31.26
CA GLY A 25 -12.49 -4.39 -32.37
C GLY A 25 -11.40 -5.44 -32.38
N LYS A 26 -11.44 -6.29 -33.41
CA LYS A 26 -10.49 -7.36 -33.65
C LYS A 26 -9.12 -6.76 -33.98
N THR A 27 -8.26 -6.66 -32.97
CA THR A 27 -6.82 -6.53 -33.15
C THR A 27 -6.15 -7.78 -32.58
N GLU A 28 -4.85 -7.96 -32.77
CA GLU A 28 -4.15 -9.07 -32.12
C GLU A 28 -4.19 -9.01 -30.58
N ASN A 29 -4.54 -7.85 -30.00
CA ASN A 29 -4.47 -7.57 -28.57
C ASN A 29 -5.83 -7.20 -27.94
N THR A 30 -6.90 -7.09 -28.73
CA THR A 30 -8.26 -6.70 -28.32
C THR A 30 -9.30 -7.38 -29.21
N GLY A 31 -10.55 -7.47 -28.75
CA GLY A 31 -11.66 -7.93 -29.58
C GLY A 31 -12.27 -9.23 -29.08
N GLU A 32 -13.33 -9.08 -28.30
CA GLU A 32 -14.12 -10.18 -27.79
C GLU A 32 -15.07 -10.74 -28.87
N THR A 33 -15.26 -12.06 -28.85
CA THR A 33 -16.30 -12.71 -29.65
C THR A 33 -17.41 -13.17 -28.72
N PHE A 34 -18.49 -12.40 -28.69
CA PHE A 34 -19.65 -12.64 -27.83
C PHE A 34 -20.55 -13.73 -28.39
N ASN A 35 -21.25 -14.42 -27.48
CA ASN A 35 -22.25 -15.41 -27.83
C ASN A 35 -23.53 -14.74 -28.39
N ASP A 36 -24.32 -15.47 -29.18
CA ASP A 36 -25.53 -14.98 -29.85
C ASP A 36 -26.67 -14.62 -28.87
N ASP A 37 -26.63 -15.15 -27.65
CA ASP A 37 -27.56 -14.89 -26.57
C ASP A 37 -27.23 -13.64 -25.73
N VAL A 38 -26.17 -12.90 -26.09
CA VAL A 38 -25.67 -11.76 -25.30
C VAL A 38 -26.01 -10.42 -25.96
N ILE A 39 -26.89 -9.68 -25.30
CA ILE A 39 -27.21 -8.28 -25.62
C ILE A 39 -26.11 -7.40 -25.03
N ARG A 40 -25.48 -6.55 -25.84
CA ARG A 40 -24.41 -5.65 -25.40
C ARG A 40 -24.84 -4.22 -25.59
N VAL A 41 -24.73 -3.41 -24.54
CA VAL A 41 -25.10 -2.00 -24.56
C VAL A 41 -23.90 -1.17 -24.14
N TYR A 42 -23.34 -0.43 -25.09
CA TYR A 42 -22.19 0.45 -24.90
C TYR A 42 -22.65 1.87 -24.65
N PHE A 43 -22.22 2.50 -23.56
CA PHE A 43 -22.61 3.87 -23.20
C PHE A 43 -21.50 4.88 -23.47
N ASN A 44 -21.89 6.11 -23.81
CA ASN A 44 -21.03 7.27 -23.72
C ASN A 44 -20.51 7.49 -22.29
N GLY A 45 -19.40 8.20 -22.16
CA GLY A 45 -18.84 8.60 -20.87
C GLY A 45 -19.74 9.59 -20.11
N CYS A 46 -19.48 9.72 -18.81
CA CYS A 46 -20.31 10.49 -17.86
C CYS A 46 -20.54 11.97 -18.20
N GLN A 47 -19.73 12.55 -19.08
CA GLN A 47 -19.88 13.92 -19.56
C GLN A 47 -21.15 14.14 -20.41
N ASP A 48 -21.70 13.07 -20.98
CA ASP A 48 -22.89 13.12 -21.80
C ASP A 48 -24.14 13.41 -20.95
N LYS A 49 -25.02 14.30 -21.43
CA LYS A 49 -26.23 14.71 -20.72
C LYS A 49 -27.25 13.59 -20.52
N HIS A 50 -27.24 12.59 -21.38
CA HIS A 50 -28.12 11.44 -21.24
C HIS A 50 -27.59 10.42 -20.23
N ILE A 51 -26.30 10.52 -19.86
CA ILE A 51 -25.62 9.63 -18.92
C ILE A 51 -25.54 10.24 -17.52
N GLY A 52 -25.09 11.50 -17.41
CA GLY A 52 -24.99 12.19 -16.13
C GLY A 52 -24.47 13.62 -16.18
N GLY A 53 -24.06 14.12 -17.35
CA GLY A 53 -23.55 15.46 -17.52
C GLY A 53 -24.65 16.53 -17.49
N HIS A 54 -24.41 17.66 -16.83
CA HIS A 54 -25.33 18.80 -16.87
C HIS A 54 -24.97 19.82 -17.96
N SER A 55 -23.68 19.87 -18.33
CA SER A 55 -23.12 20.67 -19.43
C SER A 55 -21.75 20.09 -19.82
N LYS A 56 -21.18 20.46 -20.99
CA LYS A 56 -19.87 19.94 -21.42
C LYS A 56 -18.76 20.15 -20.38
N LEU A 57 -18.73 21.27 -19.64
CA LEU A 57 -17.67 21.50 -18.64
C LEU A 57 -18.02 20.89 -17.27
N LYS A 58 -19.28 21.03 -16.82
CA LYS A 58 -19.71 20.49 -15.51
C LYS A 58 -19.83 18.97 -15.51
N GLY A 59 -20.23 18.34 -16.61
CA GLY A 59 -20.29 16.87 -16.72
C GLY A 59 -18.91 16.20 -16.62
N TYR A 60 -17.84 16.93 -16.92
CA TYR A 60 -16.46 16.48 -16.71
C TYR A 60 -15.98 16.62 -15.27
N LEU A 61 -16.66 17.37 -14.41
CA LEU A 61 -16.21 17.59 -13.03
C LEU A 61 -17.15 16.94 -12.01
N ASP A 62 -18.45 16.99 -12.26
CA ASP A 62 -19.49 16.59 -11.29
C ASP A 62 -20.73 16.04 -12.02
N PRO A 63 -20.66 14.80 -12.56
CA PRO A 63 -21.78 14.17 -13.23
C PRO A 63 -22.73 13.54 -12.20
N ASN A 64 -24.02 13.51 -12.49
CA ASN A 64 -25.00 12.76 -11.69
C ASN A 64 -25.22 11.36 -12.30
N LEU A 65 -24.53 10.35 -11.76
CA LEU A 65 -24.61 8.97 -12.26
C LEU A 65 -25.96 8.29 -11.95
N ASP A 66 -26.79 8.87 -11.08
CA ASP A 66 -28.16 8.39 -10.87
C ASP A 66 -29.00 8.56 -12.16
N VAL A 67 -28.61 9.45 -13.08
CA VAL A 67 -29.32 9.64 -14.36
C VAL A 67 -29.25 8.40 -15.23
N VAL A 68 -28.04 7.87 -15.48
CA VAL A 68 -27.88 6.64 -16.27
C VAL A 68 -28.48 5.45 -15.53
N ALA A 69 -28.20 5.30 -14.23
CA ALA A 69 -28.69 4.19 -13.42
C ALA A 69 -30.22 4.09 -13.44
N ASN A 70 -30.94 5.19 -13.18
CA ASN A 70 -32.40 5.20 -13.18
C ASN A 70 -32.99 4.99 -14.58
N LYS A 71 -32.34 5.49 -15.63
CA LYS A 71 -32.80 5.26 -17.01
C LYS A 71 -32.65 3.80 -17.44
N VAL A 72 -31.55 3.15 -17.04
CA VAL A 72 -31.35 1.70 -17.25
C VAL A 72 -32.41 0.93 -16.47
N ARG A 73 -32.58 1.19 -15.16
CA ARG A 73 -33.61 0.51 -14.36
C ARG A 73 -35.03 0.66 -14.93
N ARG A 74 -35.40 1.84 -15.42
CA ARG A 74 -36.72 2.08 -16.06
C ARG A 74 -36.91 1.36 -17.38
N ALA A 75 -35.86 0.85 -18.00
CA ALA A 75 -35.99 -0.01 -19.18
C ALA A 75 -36.27 -1.46 -18.79
N PHE A 76 -36.14 -1.82 -17.51
CA PHE A 76 -36.54 -3.13 -17.00
C PHE A 76 -37.96 -3.12 -16.44
N SER A 77 -38.68 -4.21 -16.70
CA SER A 77 -39.93 -4.56 -16.03
C SER A 77 -39.75 -5.88 -15.28
N LYS A 78 -40.46 -6.04 -14.17
CA LYS A 78 -40.48 -7.25 -13.36
C LYS A 78 -41.93 -7.59 -13.07
N ASP A 79 -42.51 -8.36 -13.97
CA ASP A 79 -43.83 -8.96 -13.83
C ASP A 79 -43.63 -10.44 -13.45
N ASP A 80 -43.98 -11.39 -14.32
CA ASP A 80 -43.71 -12.82 -14.13
C ASP A 80 -42.25 -13.19 -14.43
N ALA A 81 -41.59 -12.42 -15.30
CA ALA A 81 -40.18 -12.53 -15.64
C ALA A 81 -39.55 -11.13 -15.73
N VAL A 82 -38.22 -11.07 -15.56
CA VAL A 82 -37.48 -9.82 -15.74
C VAL A 82 -37.23 -9.60 -17.23
N THR A 83 -37.73 -8.48 -17.74
CA THR A 83 -37.62 -8.13 -19.17
C THR A 83 -36.94 -6.78 -19.34
N LEU A 84 -36.18 -6.63 -20.43
CA LEU A 84 -35.47 -5.42 -20.82
C LEU A 84 -36.06 -4.86 -22.13
N SER A 85 -36.59 -3.64 -22.08
CA SER A 85 -37.06 -2.94 -23.27
C SER A 85 -35.93 -2.19 -23.97
N LEU A 86 -35.48 -2.72 -25.12
CA LEU A 86 -34.48 -2.10 -25.98
C LEU A 86 -35.03 -0.82 -26.65
N ALA A 87 -36.33 -0.79 -26.95
CA ALA A 87 -37.00 0.41 -27.45
C ALA A 87 -36.92 1.56 -26.42
N ASP A 88 -37.12 1.28 -25.14
CA ASP A 88 -37.02 2.27 -24.07
C ASP A 88 -35.58 2.77 -23.87
N LEU A 89 -34.59 1.88 -23.95
CA LEU A 89 -33.18 2.27 -23.93
C LEU A 89 -32.87 3.24 -25.09
N LYS A 90 -33.21 2.87 -26.33
CA LYS A 90 -33.02 3.70 -27.52
C LYS A 90 -33.71 5.06 -27.36
N ARG A 91 -34.94 5.09 -26.84
CA ARG A 91 -35.69 6.34 -26.60
C ARG A 91 -35.04 7.24 -25.55
N LYS A 92 -34.56 6.68 -24.43
CA LYS A 92 -34.01 7.47 -23.29
C LYS A 92 -32.58 7.96 -23.52
N PHE A 93 -31.79 7.21 -24.30
CA PHE A 93 -30.36 7.48 -24.50
C PHE A 93 -30.03 7.97 -25.92
N GLY A 94 -30.82 7.64 -26.94
CA GLY A 94 -30.56 8.03 -28.32
C GLY A 94 -29.16 7.61 -28.78
N SER A 95 -28.43 8.54 -29.39
CA SER A 95 -27.04 8.33 -29.85
C SER A 95 -26.01 8.19 -28.72
N SER A 96 -26.44 8.21 -27.45
CA SER A 96 -25.55 8.03 -26.30
C SER A 96 -25.26 6.56 -25.98
N ILE A 97 -25.92 5.64 -26.69
CA ILE A 97 -25.68 4.21 -26.59
C ILE A 97 -25.52 3.56 -27.96
N ILE A 98 -24.87 2.40 -27.99
CA ILE A 98 -24.92 1.44 -29.09
C ILE A 98 -25.39 0.10 -28.51
N ILE A 99 -26.32 -0.57 -29.20
CA ILE A 99 -26.84 -1.89 -28.82
C ILE A 99 -26.39 -2.90 -29.89
N GLU A 100 -25.83 -4.03 -29.47
CA GLU A 100 -25.41 -5.14 -30.32
C GLU A 100 -25.98 -6.48 -29.78
N PRO A 101 -26.33 -7.45 -30.66
CA PRO A 101 -26.33 -7.32 -32.12
C PRO A 101 -27.43 -6.36 -32.63
N LYS A 102 -27.24 -5.80 -33.83
CA LYS A 102 -28.25 -4.90 -34.44
C LYS A 102 -29.51 -5.61 -34.92
N GLU A 103 -29.40 -6.89 -35.25
CA GLU A 103 -30.46 -7.73 -35.81
C GLU A 103 -30.71 -8.94 -34.89
N GLY A 104 -31.91 -9.52 -34.98
CA GLY A 104 -32.28 -10.71 -34.19
C GLY A 104 -32.61 -10.42 -32.72
N LEU A 105 -32.90 -9.17 -32.38
CA LEU A 105 -33.42 -8.75 -31.08
C LEU A 105 -34.86 -8.26 -31.22
N GLU A 106 -35.71 -8.66 -30.27
CA GLU A 106 -37.04 -8.11 -30.07
C GLU A 106 -36.98 -6.76 -29.33
N ASP A 107 -38.05 -5.98 -29.37
CA ASP A 107 -38.11 -4.70 -28.65
C ASP A 107 -38.08 -4.87 -27.13
N VAL A 108 -38.47 -6.05 -26.65
CA VAL A 108 -38.48 -6.48 -25.25
C VAL A 108 -37.87 -7.88 -25.18
N GLU A 109 -36.86 -8.05 -24.35
CA GLU A 109 -36.13 -9.32 -24.20
C GLU A 109 -36.21 -9.78 -22.74
N GLU A 110 -36.47 -11.07 -22.51
CA GLU A 110 -36.37 -11.65 -21.15
C GLU A 110 -34.89 -11.81 -20.77
N VAL A 111 -34.50 -11.36 -19.58
CA VAL A 111 -33.09 -11.32 -19.14
C VAL A 111 -32.96 -11.96 -17.76
N ASP A 112 -32.01 -12.89 -17.62
CA ASP A 112 -31.77 -13.62 -16.38
C ASP A 112 -30.36 -13.40 -15.77
N ASP A 113 -29.43 -12.80 -16.52
CA ASP A 113 -28.10 -12.44 -16.05
C ASP A 113 -27.71 -11.05 -16.58
N ILE A 114 -27.28 -10.21 -15.65
CA ILE A 114 -26.86 -8.84 -15.93
C ILE A 114 -25.37 -8.72 -15.59
N THR A 115 -24.56 -8.36 -16.57
CA THR A 115 -23.16 -8.02 -16.35
C THR A 115 -22.93 -6.53 -16.58
N LEU A 116 -22.25 -5.88 -15.63
CA LEU A 116 -21.90 -4.47 -15.67
C LEU A 116 -20.39 -4.34 -15.76
N LYS A 117 -19.90 -3.65 -16.79
CA LYS A 117 -18.47 -3.36 -16.98
C LYS A 117 -18.25 -1.87 -17.11
N GLY A 118 -17.18 -1.33 -16.55
CA GLY A 118 -16.85 0.07 -16.77
C GLY A 118 -15.39 0.41 -16.49
N PHE A 119 -14.97 1.56 -17.01
CA PHE A 119 -13.63 2.13 -16.77
C PHE A 119 -13.74 3.55 -16.19
N SER A 120 -12.86 3.93 -15.26
CA SER A 120 -12.81 5.29 -14.71
C SER A 120 -14.14 5.68 -14.05
N ARG A 121 -14.77 6.78 -14.46
CA ARG A 121 -16.12 7.16 -13.99
C ARG A 121 -17.23 6.27 -14.54
N GLY A 122 -16.99 5.58 -15.65
CA GLY A 122 -17.85 4.51 -16.11
C GLY A 122 -17.87 3.32 -15.15
N ALA A 123 -16.74 3.01 -14.52
CA ALA A 123 -16.70 1.98 -13.47
C ALA A 123 -17.54 2.40 -12.24
N VAL A 124 -17.54 3.67 -11.85
CA VAL A 124 -18.46 4.15 -10.79
C VAL A 124 -19.93 4.11 -11.24
N ALA A 125 -20.21 4.28 -12.53
CA ALA A 125 -21.55 4.11 -13.08
C ALA A 125 -22.04 2.65 -13.01
N THR A 126 -21.14 1.66 -13.02
CA THR A 126 -21.52 0.26 -12.73
C THR A 126 -22.10 0.12 -11.33
N PHE A 127 -21.49 0.77 -10.33
CA PHE A 127 -21.98 0.73 -8.94
C PHE A 127 -23.32 1.42 -8.80
N ALA A 128 -23.47 2.61 -9.41
CA ALA A 128 -24.74 3.35 -9.41
C ALA A 128 -25.86 2.53 -10.06
N THR A 129 -25.55 1.87 -11.18
CA THR A 129 -26.50 1.05 -11.93
C THR A 129 -26.86 -0.22 -11.16
N ALA A 130 -25.89 -0.92 -10.56
CA ALA A 130 -26.15 -2.08 -9.73
C ALA A 130 -27.11 -1.75 -8.58
N ARG A 131 -26.88 -0.62 -7.91
CA ARG A 131 -27.75 -0.12 -6.84
C ARG A 131 -29.18 0.15 -7.31
N ALA A 132 -29.35 0.62 -8.55
CA ALA A 132 -30.66 0.86 -9.13
C ALA A 132 -31.36 -0.42 -9.63
N LEU A 133 -30.62 -1.52 -9.85
CA LEU A 133 -31.12 -2.80 -10.35
C LEU A 133 -31.28 -3.86 -9.26
N ASP A 134 -31.01 -3.52 -7.99
CA ASP A 134 -31.08 -4.45 -6.85
C ASP A 134 -32.47 -5.08 -6.69
N ASP A 135 -33.53 -4.34 -6.99
CA ASP A 135 -34.92 -4.79 -6.86
C ASP A 135 -35.36 -5.82 -7.92
N LEU A 136 -34.54 -6.07 -8.95
CA LEU A 136 -34.85 -7.05 -9.99
C LEU A 136 -34.72 -8.50 -9.49
N ASP A 137 -33.94 -8.75 -8.43
CA ASP A 137 -33.53 -10.10 -7.99
C ASP A 137 -32.83 -10.95 -9.07
N THR A 138 -32.51 -10.36 -10.23
CA THR A 138 -31.72 -10.99 -11.30
C THR A 138 -30.24 -11.02 -10.92
N PRO A 139 -29.54 -12.16 -11.03
CA PRO A 139 -28.10 -12.25 -10.82
C PRO A 139 -27.32 -11.17 -11.58
N MET A 140 -26.45 -10.47 -10.86
CA MET A 140 -25.59 -9.41 -11.38
C MET A 140 -24.11 -9.70 -11.16
N SER A 141 -23.29 -9.45 -12.19
CA SER A 141 -21.83 -9.50 -12.12
C SER A 141 -21.21 -8.16 -12.48
N LEU A 142 -20.17 -7.72 -11.75
CA LEU A 142 -19.52 -6.44 -11.96
C LEU A 142 -18.03 -6.61 -12.26
N LEU A 143 -17.53 -5.83 -13.23
CA LEU A 143 -16.12 -5.63 -13.50
C LEU A 143 -15.81 -4.14 -13.65
N ALA A 144 -15.14 -3.57 -12.65
CA ALA A 144 -14.85 -2.14 -12.57
C ALA A 144 -13.35 -1.88 -12.68
N GLU A 145 -12.93 -1.25 -13.77
CA GLU A 145 -11.53 -0.88 -14.01
C GLU A 145 -11.25 0.58 -13.63
N ASP A 146 -10.22 0.79 -12.81
CA ASP A 146 -9.78 2.06 -12.25
C ASP A 146 -10.92 3.00 -11.82
N PRO A 147 -11.88 2.54 -10.98
CA PRO A 147 -13.04 3.31 -10.55
C PRO A 147 -12.68 4.62 -9.84
N VAL A 148 -12.93 5.75 -10.51
CA VAL A 148 -12.64 7.10 -9.99
C VAL A 148 -13.95 7.86 -9.80
N PRO A 149 -14.36 8.26 -8.58
CA PRO A 149 -15.56 9.08 -8.37
C PRO A 149 -15.33 10.55 -8.75
N GLY A 150 -14.08 10.99 -8.90
CA GLY A 150 -13.79 12.33 -9.40
C GLY A 150 -14.08 13.45 -8.42
N ASN A 151 -14.20 13.17 -7.11
CA ASN A 151 -14.37 14.19 -6.07
C ASN A 151 -13.02 14.61 -5.47
N VAL A 152 -12.87 15.89 -5.14
CA VAL A 152 -11.77 16.33 -4.26
C VAL A 152 -11.93 15.71 -2.88
N ARG A 153 -10.81 15.55 -2.18
CA ARG A 153 -10.78 14.95 -0.84
C ARG A 153 -11.77 15.59 0.14
N GLU A 154 -11.83 16.91 0.19
CA GLU A 154 -12.71 17.66 1.11
C GLU A 154 -14.21 17.38 0.85
N ASN A 155 -14.56 16.98 -0.38
CA ASN A 155 -15.94 16.72 -0.77
C ASN A 155 -16.24 15.21 -0.93
N THR A 156 -15.25 14.34 -0.75
CA THR A 156 -15.39 12.89 -1.00
C THR A 156 -16.46 12.23 -0.12
N TYR A 157 -16.68 12.75 1.09
CA TYR A 157 -17.61 12.17 2.06
C TYR A 157 -18.89 12.99 2.23
N LYS A 158 -19.08 14.01 1.40
CA LYS A 158 -20.38 14.71 1.36
C LYS A 158 -21.42 13.74 0.80
N GLN A 159 -22.63 13.77 1.35
CA GLN A 159 -23.70 12.83 1.00
C GLN A 159 -24.04 12.82 -0.50
N ASP A 160 -23.84 13.95 -1.18
CA ASP A 160 -24.10 14.11 -2.61
C ASP A 160 -22.95 13.66 -3.51
N SER A 161 -21.78 13.36 -2.95
CA SER A 161 -20.61 12.94 -3.72
C SER A 161 -20.79 11.55 -4.36
N LEU A 162 -20.11 11.33 -5.48
CA LEU A 162 -20.18 10.04 -6.19
C LEU A 162 -19.57 8.90 -5.38
N TYR A 163 -18.57 9.18 -4.53
CA TYR A 163 -18.06 8.18 -3.61
C TYR A 163 -19.12 7.79 -2.58
N ALA A 164 -19.68 8.75 -1.83
CA ALA A 164 -20.63 8.45 -0.75
C ALA A 164 -21.88 7.71 -1.25
N LYS A 165 -22.37 8.04 -2.44
CA LYS A 165 -23.54 7.40 -3.05
C LYS A 165 -23.32 5.96 -3.49
N ASN A 166 -22.09 5.61 -3.89
CA ASN A 166 -21.81 4.39 -4.65
C ASN A 166 -20.77 3.47 -3.97
N PHE A 167 -20.27 3.85 -2.80
CA PHE A 167 -19.32 3.03 -2.05
C PHE A 167 -20.00 1.84 -1.38
N ASP A 168 -21.21 2.00 -0.84
CA ASP A 168 -21.88 0.90 -0.14
C ASP A 168 -22.87 0.16 -1.05
N LEU A 169 -22.50 -1.06 -1.44
CA LEU A 169 -23.33 -2.02 -2.18
C LEU A 169 -23.66 -3.25 -1.31
N SER A 170 -23.48 -3.18 0.01
CA SER A 170 -23.70 -4.33 0.91
C SER A 170 -25.16 -4.76 1.00
N HIS A 171 -26.08 -3.85 0.66
CA HIS A 171 -27.51 -4.16 0.55
C HIS A 171 -27.85 -4.91 -0.74
N CYS A 172 -27.01 -4.82 -1.79
CA CYS A 172 -27.32 -5.41 -3.08
C CYS A 172 -27.09 -6.93 -3.07
N ARG A 173 -28.15 -7.71 -2.87
CA ARG A 173 -28.04 -9.17 -2.66
C ARG A 173 -27.93 -9.96 -3.95
N ASN A 174 -28.38 -9.38 -5.06
CA ASN A 174 -28.33 -9.99 -6.37
C ASN A 174 -26.97 -9.84 -7.05
N ILE A 175 -26.01 -9.13 -6.46
CA ILE A 175 -24.62 -9.12 -6.92
C ILE A 175 -23.94 -10.44 -6.54
N VAL A 176 -23.83 -11.35 -7.51
CA VAL A 176 -23.21 -12.67 -7.33
C VAL A 176 -21.70 -12.63 -7.44
N ARG A 177 -21.15 -11.72 -8.26
CA ARG A 177 -19.70 -11.55 -8.45
C ARG A 177 -19.32 -10.09 -8.64
N GLY A 178 -18.26 -9.63 -7.96
CA GLY A 178 -17.80 -8.25 -8.04
C GLY A 178 -16.29 -8.13 -8.08
N GLU A 179 -15.75 -7.73 -9.23
CA GLU A 179 -14.31 -7.60 -9.43
C GLU A 179 -13.90 -6.16 -9.72
N ILE A 180 -12.90 -5.68 -8.98
CA ILE A 180 -12.37 -4.32 -9.09
C ILE A 180 -10.91 -4.39 -9.50
N LEU A 181 -10.54 -3.71 -10.59
CA LEU A 181 -9.14 -3.55 -11.01
C LEU A 181 -8.67 -2.14 -10.65
N LEU A 182 -7.61 -2.05 -9.86
CA LEU A 182 -7.04 -0.82 -9.34
C LEU A 182 -5.66 -0.55 -9.93
N GLY A 183 -5.55 0.47 -10.75
CA GLY A 183 -4.29 0.94 -11.30
C GLY A 183 -3.37 1.48 -10.21
N THR A 184 -2.19 0.88 -10.03
CA THR A 184 -1.11 1.46 -9.23
C THR A 184 -0.22 2.27 -10.16
N TYR A 185 -0.37 3.60 -10.15
CA TYR A 185 0.46 4.52 -10.95
C TYR A 185 1.03 5.68 -10.13
N SER A 186 1.94 6.47 -10.72
CA SER A 186 2.71 7.49 -10.02
C SER A 186 1.88 8.63 -9.43
N LYS A 187 2.21 9.05 -8.20
CA LYS A 187 1.74 10.30 -7.58
C LYS A 187 2.30 11.58 -8.19
N HIS A 188 3.25 11.52 -9.13
CA HIS A 188 3.93 12.72 -9.64
C HIS A 188 3.46 13.16 -11.03
N ASN A 189 2.37 12.60 -11.56
CA ASN A 189 1.71 13.14 -12.75
C ASN A 189 1.29 14.58 -12.46
N GLN A 190 2.03 15.55 -13.01
CA GLN A 190 1.77 16.98 -12.82
C GLN A 190 0.45 17.33 -13.51
N GLY A 191 -0.64 17.42 -12.75
CA GLY A 191 -1.96 17.68 -13.32
C GLY A 191 -3.12 17.57 -12.33
N TRP A 192 -4.33 17.80 -12.85
CA TRP A 192 -5.61 17.69 -12.15
C TRP A 192 -5.88 16.26 -11.65
N GLU A 193 -5.39 15.24 -12.35
CA GLU A 193 -5.52 13.81 -11.98
C GLU A 193 -5.09 13.54 -10.53
N ASN A 194 -4.02 14.17 -10.06
CA ASN A 194 -3.50 14.00 -8.71
C ASN A 194 -4.44 14.49 -7.58
N LYS A 195 -5.35 15.41 -7.93
CA LYS A 195 -6.34 16.02 -7.05
C LYS A 195 -7.67 15.26 -7.10
N TRP A 196 -8.05 14.75 -8.28
CA TRP A 196 -9.40 14.23 -8.55
C TRP A 196 -9.46 12.72 -8.80
N PHE A 197 -8.36 12.08 -9.19
CA PHE A 197 -8.31 10.64 -9.48
C PHE A 197 -7.83 9.91 -8.24
N ARG A 198 -8.75 9.72 -7.30
CA ARG A 198 -8.60 8.74 -6.23
C ARG A 198 -9.47 7.55 -6.58
N GLN A 199 -8.94 6.33 -6.56
CA GLN A 199 -9.75 5.19 -6.94
C GLN A 199 -10.52 4.61 -5.74
N MET A 200 -11.71 4.09 -5.96
CA MET A 200 -12.59 3.51 -4.92
C MET A 200 -12.91 2.05 -5.19
N ALA A 201 -13.09 1.24 -4.16
CA ALA A 201 -13.72 -0.07 -4.30
C ALA A 201 -14.97 -0.09 -3.41
N PRO A 202 -16.12 -0.60 -3.91
CA PRO A 202 -17.34 -0.65 -3.12
C PRO A 202 -17.21 -1.72 -2.02
N LYS A 203 -17.99 -1.58 -0.95
CA LYS A 203 -18.29 -2.66 -0.02
C LYS A 203 -19.41 -3.50 -0.64
N PHE A 204 -19.15 -4.77 -0.90
CA PHE A 204 -20.15 -5.73 -1.40
C PHE A 204 -20.88 -6.41 -0.25
N ASN A 205 -21.95 -7.14 -0.58
CA ASN A 205 -22.62 -8.02 0.36
C ASN A 205 -21.65 -9.15 0.77
N PRO A 206 -21.66 -9.62 2.03
CA PRO A 206 -20.81 -10.72 2.47
C PRO A 206 -20.94 -12.03 1.66
N THR A 207 -22.08 -12.25 0.98
CA THR A 207 -22.28 -13.43 0.13
C THR A 207 -21.79 -13.25 -1.31
N THR A 208 -21.35 -12.05 -1.70
CA THR A 208 -20.82 -11.78 -3.05
C THR A 208 -19.40 -12.36 -3.17
N ASP A 209 -19.15 -13.11 -4.24
CA ASP A 209 -17.79 -13.47 -4.66
C ASP A 209 -17.05 -12.22 -5.15
N SER A 210 -16.26 -11.59 -4.29
CA SER A 210 -15.67 -10.28 -4.57
C SER A 210 -14.16 -10.25 -4.45
N HIS A 211 -13.52 -9.59 -5.42
CA HIS A 211 -12.08 -9.43 -5.49
C HIS A 211 -11.69 -8.01 -5.87
N ILE A 212 -10.61 -7.52 -5.29
CA ILE A 212 -10.01 -6.23 -5.63
C ILE A 212 -8.56 -6.50 -6.02
N PHE A 213 -8.20 -6.26 -7.27
CA PHE A 213 -6.86 -6.52 -7.79
C PHE A 213 -6.11 -5.22 -8.07
N MET A 214 -4.80 -5.23 -7.83
CA MET A 214 -3.89 -4.16 -8.22
C MET A 214 -3.20 -4.47 -9.54
N VAL A 215 -3.07 -3.43 -10.37
CA VAL A 215 -2.41 -3.50 -11.68
C VAL A 215 -1.35 -2.39 -11.80
N PRO A 216 -0.06 -2.73 -11.99
CA PRO A 216 0.97 -1.74 -12.29
C PRO A 216 0.70 -0.97 -13.59
N LYS A 217 0.59 0.37 -13.50
CA LYS A 217 0.40 1.28 -14.63
C LYS A 217 1.31 2.53 -14.50
N LYS A 218 1.67 3.23 -15.59
CA LYS A 218 2.38 4.53 -15.57
C LYS A 218 1.39 5.66 -15.31
N MET A 219 0.19 5.55 -15.86
CA MET A 219 -0.86 6.56 -15.79
C MET A 219 -2.25 5.93 -15.90
N HIS A 220 -3.28 6.71 -15.56
CA HIS A 220 -4.68 6.26 -15.53
C HIS A 220 -5.17 5.64 -16.84
N VAL A 221 -4.81 6.25 -17.96
CA VAL A 221 -5.28 5.84 -19.30
C VAL A 221 -4.29 4.94 -20.04
N GLU A 222 -3.35 4.32 -19.33
CA GLU A 222 -2.41 3.38 -19.95
C GLU A 222 -3.12 2.06 -20.29
N PHE A 223 -2.93 1.60 -21.52
CA PHE A 223 -3.27 0.23 -21.92
C PHE A 223 -2.35 -0.76 -21.21
N ASN A 224 -2.92 -1.76 -20.54
CA ASN A 224 -2.19 -2.83 -19.86
C ASN A 224 -2.69 -4.18 -20.38
N ARG A 225 -1.81 -4.99 -20.98
CA ARG A 225 -2.22 -6.23 -21.64
C ARG A 225 -2.69 -7.29 -20.64
N ARG A 226 -2.12 -7.35 -19.43
CA ARG A 226 -2.60 -8.22 -18.33
C ARG A 226 -4.01 -7.85 -17.92
N THR A 227 -4.34 -6.56 -17.82
CA THR A 227 -5.71 -6.09 -17.57
C THR A 227 -6.65 -6.51 -18.68
N THR A 228 -6.27 -6.31 -19.95
CA THR A 228 -7.11 -6.71 -21.09
C THR A 228 -7.37 -8.22 -21.10
N THR A 229 -6.34 -9.02 -20.89
CA THR A 229 -6.48 -10.49 -20.86
C THR A 229 -7.37 -10.92 -19.70
N TYR A 230 -7.19 -10.31 -18.53
CA TYR A 230 -8.02 -10.59 -17.36
C TYR A 230 -9.49 -10.21 -17.60
N ASN A 231 -9.74 -9.02 -18.18
CA ASN A 231 -11.08 -8.61 -18.58
C ASN A 231 -11.73 -9.64 -19.53
N SER A 232 -10.97 -10.15 -20.50
CA SER A 232 -11.45 -11.21 -21.40
C SER A 232 -11.77 -12.51 -20.66
N SER A 233 -10.91 -12.94 -19.74
CA SER A 233 -11.16 -14.12 -18.91
C SER A 233 -12.40 -13.95 -18.03
N PHE A 234 -12.64 -12.76 -17.48
CA PHE A 234 -13.88 -12.48 -16.75
C PHE A 234 -15.11 -12.66 -17.64
N LEU A 235 -15.12 -12.06 -18.84
CA LEU A 235 -16.25 -12.16 -19.78
C LEU A 235 -16.49 -13.62 -20.21
N TYR A 236 -15.41 -14.38 -20.43
CA TYR A 236 -15.47 -15.80 -20.76
C TYR A 236 -16.05 -16.63 -19.61
N HIS A 237 -15.58 -16.45 -18.36
CA HIS A 237 -16.09 -17.18 -17.20
C HIS A 237 -17.55 -16.83 -16.85
N ARG A 238 -18.05 -15.68 -17.31
CA ARG A 238 -19.48 -15.33 -17.26
C ARG A 238 -20.30 -15.92 -18.41
N ASN A 239 -19.67 -16.72 -19.28
CA ASN A 239 -20.27 -17.28 -20.49
C ASN A 239 -20.89 -16.18 -21.37
N LEU A 240 -20.21 -15.03 -21.47
CA LEU A 240 -20.60 -13.94 -22.38
C LEU A 240 -19.86 -14.04 -23.72
N THR A 241 -18.66 -14.61 -23.70
CA THR A 241 -17.83 -14.83 -24.88
C THR A 241 -17.57 -16.31 -25.08
N THR A 242 -17.27 -16.68 -26.33
CA THR A 242 -16.96 -18.07 -26.71
C THR A 242 -15.55 -18.49 -26.34
N VAL A 243 -14.63 -17.52 -26.32
CA VAL A 243 -13.20 -17.73 -26.06
C VAL A 243 -12.68 -16.60 -25.18
N SER A 244 -11.70 -16.93 -24.35
CA SER A 244 -10.86 -15.93 -23.69
C SER A 244 -9.64 -15.62 -24.57
N LEU A 245 -9.22 -14.36 -24.61
CA LEU A 245 -7.97 -13.97 -25.23
C LEU A 245 -6.81 -14.79 -24.67
N ALA A 246 -5.95 -15.28 -25.56
CA ALA A 246 -4.78 -16.06 -25.15
C ALA A 246 -3.87 -15.20 -24.28
N TRP A 247 -3.41 -15.77 -23.16
CA TRP A 247 -2.42 -15.13 -22.30
C TRP A 247 -1.11 -14.90 -23.07
N ARG A 248 -0.70 -13.63 -23.20
CA ARG A 248 0.58 -13.24 -23.82
C ARG A 248 1.44 -12.47 -22.82
N GLU A 249 2.65 -12.94 -22.61
CA GLU A 249 3.55 -12.50 -21.51
C GLU A 249 4.34 -11.22 -21.82
N GLU A 250 4.35 -10.78 -23.07
CA GLU A 250 5.33 -9.82 -23.57
C GLU A 250 4.93 -8.36 -23.26
N ASP A 251 5.93 -7.59 -22.83
CA ASP A 251 5.98 -6.12 -22.66
C ASP A 251 5.27 -5.44 -21.48
N ASP A 252 4.62 -6.18 -20.57
CA ASP A 252 4.00 -5.58 -19.38
C ASP A 252 4.95 -5.51 -18.18
N ARG A 253 4.84 -4.41 -17.41
CA ARG A 253 5.67 -4.15 -16.21
C ARG A 253 5.72 -5.34 -15.26
N ALA A 254 6.91 -5.87 -15.03
CA ALA A 254 7.13 -7.00 -14.11
C ALA A 254 7.25 -6.60 -12.63
N TYR A 255 7.28 -5.30 -12.33
CA TYR A 255 7.45 -4.77 -10.98
C TYR A 255 6.23 -3.96 -10.54
N VAL A 256 6.09 -3.80 -9.22
CA VAL A 256 5.00 -3.02 -8.61
C VAL A 256 5.48 -1.58 -8.44
N ILE A 257 4.60 -0.58 -8.63
CA ILE A 257 4.97 0.79 -8.24
C ILE A 257 5.32 0.80 -6.74
N PRO A 258 6.45 1.42 -6.32
CA PRO A 258 6.85 1.48 -4.92
C PRO A 258 5.71 1.95 -4.02
N LYS A 259 5.49 1.33 -2.86
CA LYS A 259 4.41 1.69 -1.93
C LYS A 259 4.37 3.19 -1.64
N VAL A 260 5.54 3.81 -1.56
CA VAL A 260 5.73 5.25 -1.35
C VAL A 260 5.24 6.12 -2.52
N GLU A 261 5.16 5.57 -3.73
CA GLU A 261 4.80 6.25 -5.00
C GLU A 261 3.38 5.95 -5.51
N GLN A 262 2.74 4.86 -5.06
CA GLN A 262 1.45 4.40 -5.60
C GLN A 262 0.30 5.40 -5.45
N GLN A 263 -0.52 5.54 -6.49
CA GLN A 263 -1.72 6.39 -6.50
C GLN A 263 -2.60 6.22 -5.26
N LYS A 264 -3.33 7.29 -4.93
CA LYS A 264 -4.22 7.36 -3.78
C LYS A 264 -5.49 6.52 -4.02
N PHE A 265 -5.67 5.49 -3.21
CA PHE A 265 -6.95 4.84 -3.02
C PHE A 265 -7.81 5.56 -1.97
N HIS A 266 -9.13 5.47 -2.10
CA HIS A 266 -10.07 5.78 -1.04
C HIS A 266 -9.97 4.73 0.08
N PHE A 267 -10.41 5.08 1.29
CA PHE A 267 -10.19 4.25 2.48
C PHE A 267 -10.78 2.83 2.36
N GLY A 268 -11.89 2.68 1.63
CA GLY A 268 -12.54 1.39 1.38
C GLY A 268 -11.73 0.36 0.60
N VAL A 269 -10.52 0.68 0.14
CA VAL A 269 -9.62 -0.24 -0.58
C VAL A 269 -8.58 -0.91 0.33
N VAL A 270 -8.22 -0.23 1.43
CA VAL A 270 -7.09 -0.64 2.27
C VAL A 270 -7.38 -2.01 2.88
N GLY A 271 -6.43 -2.94 2.75
CA GLY A 271 -6.53 -4.29 3.28
C GLY A 271 -7.31 -5.30 2.44
N ARG A 272 -7.92 -4.86 1.33
CA ARG A 272 -8.74 -5.72 0.47
C ARG A 272 -8.13 -5.97 -0.91
N ALA A 273 -7.10 -5.20 -1.27
CA ALA A 273 -6.47 -5.29 -2.57
C ALA A 273 -5.43 -6.42 -2.60
N GLU A 274 -5.47 -7.22 -3.67
CA GLU A 274 -4.59 -8.34 -3.97
C GLU A 274 -3.81 -8.07 -5.26
N TYR A 275 -2.79 -8.86 -5.56
CA TYR A 275 -2.22 -8.86 -6.90
C TYR A 275 -3.06 -9.67 -7.88
N LEU A 276 -3.16 -9.18 -9.11
CA LEU A 276 -3.80 -9.89 -10.21
C LEU A 276 -3.24 -11.33 -10.33
N PRO A 277 -4.06 -12.39 -10.40
CA PRO A 277 -3.57 -13.78 -10.42
C PRO A 277 -2.58 -14.04 -11.55
N SER A 278 -2.81 -13.40 -12.68
CA SER A 278 -2.00 -13.55 -13.87
C SER A 278 -0.64 -12.82 -13.79
N TYR A 279 -0.55 -11.78 -12.95
CA TYR A 279 0.73 -11.24 -12.52
C TYR A 279 1.46 -12.22 -11.59
N LYS A 280 0.74 -12.86 -10.66
CA LYS A 280 1.33 -13.87 -9.75
C LYS A 280 2.02 -15.00 -10.51
N MET A 281 1.30 -15.55 -11.47
CA MET A 281 1.81 -16.60 -12.36
C MET A 281 3.03 -16.17 -13.18
N SER A 282 3.07 -14.93 -13.66
CA SER A 282 4.21 -14.41 -14.43
C SER A 282 5.49 -14.36 -13.60
N VAL A 283 5.41 -13.86 -12.36
CA VAL A 283 6.57 -13.83 -11.44
C VAL A 283 7.06 -15.24 -11.14
N LEU A 284 6.15 -16.17 -10.78
CA LEU A 284 6.53 -17.54 -10.45
C LEU A 284 7.15 -18.26 -11.65
N ARG A 285 6.61 -18.05 -12.86
CA ARG A 285 7.19 -18.61 -14.09
C ARG A 285 8.57 -18.03 -14.36
N ASN A 286 8.75 -16.72 -14.26
CA ASN A 286 10.05 -16.08 -14.46
C ASN A 286 11.08 -16.53 -13.42
N LEU A 287 10.66 -16.72 -12.18
CA LEU A 287 11.50 -17.31 -11.15
C LEU A 287 11.92 -18.73 -11.50
N LYS A 288 10.98 -19.60 -11.90
CA LYS A 288 11.27 -20.99 -12.30
C LYS A 288 12.28 -21.05 -13.45
N ARG A 289 12.24 -20.10 -14.40
CA ARG A 289 13.21 -19.98 -15.50
C ARG A 289 14.64 -19.63 -15.04
N GLN A 290 14.84 -19.11 -13.82
CA GLN A 290 16.16 -18.81 -13.26
C GLN A 290 16.83 -20.03 -12.61
N TYR A 291 16.08 -21.11 -12.37
CA TYR A 291 16.63 -22.34 -11.83
C TYR A 291 16.86 -23.33 -12.98
N ASP A 292 17.93 -24.11 -12.86
CA ASP A 292 18.17 -25.26 -13.72
C ASP A 292 16.96 -26.21 -13.65
N PRO A 293 16.46 -26.78 -14.77
CA PRO A 293 15.39 -27.78 -14.75
C PRO A 293 15.62 -28.94 -13.77
N GLU A 294 16.87 -29.28 -13.47
CA GLU A 294 17.26 -30.31 -12.49
C GLU A 294 17.30 -29.79 -11.04
N ILE A 295 17.35 -28.48 -10.84
CA ILE A 295 17.32 -27.82 -9.52
C ILE A 295 15.89 -27.34 -9.22
N PHE A 296 15.25 -27.96 -8.24
CA PHE A 296 13.89 -27.59 -7.85
C PHE A 296 13.82 -26.14 -7.36
N CYS A 297 13.01 -25.31 -8.04
CA CYS A 297 12.68 -23.96 -7.58
C CYS A 297 11.98 -24.07 -6.21
N PRO A 298 12.49 -23.43 -5.14
CA PRO A 298 11.98 -23.60 -3.78
C PRO A 298 10.57 -23.02 -3.56
N ILE A 299 10.03 -22.33 -4.56
CA ILE A 299 8.69 -21.76 -4.58
C ILE A 299 7.92 -22.38 -5.74
N ASP A 300 6.91 -23.19 -5.41
CA ASP A 300 6.12 -23.97 -6.37
C ASP A 300 4.66 -23.51 -6.49
N GLY A 301 4.12 -22.79 -5.50
CA GLY A 301 2.73 -22.30 -5.46
C GLY A 301 2.53 -20.84 -5.03
N ASP A 302 1.29 -20.37 -5.19
CA ASP A 302 0.88 -18.96 -5.01
C ASP A 302 0.90 -18.47 -3.55
N ASN A 303 0.84 -19.39 -2.57
CA ASN A 303 0.84 -19.06 -1.14
C ASN A 303 2.17 -18.50 -0.62
N LYS A 304 3.22 -18.47 -1.46
CA LYS A 304 4.53 -17.89 -1.16
C LYS A 304 4.95 -16.87 -2.22
N PHE A 305 4.01 -16.17 -2.87
CA PHE A 305 4.36 -15.28 -3.98
C PHE A 305 5.33 -14.16 -3.56
N LYS A 306 5.22 -13.57 -2.37
CA LYS A 306 6.19 -12.57 -1.87
C LYS A 306 7.62 -13.11 -1.72
N TRP A 307 7.77 -14.39 -1.38
CA TRP A 307 9.06 -15.08 -1.37
C TRP A 307 9.57 -15.23 -2.80
N GLY A 308 8.68 -15.61 -3.71
CA GLY A 308 8.98 -15.70 -5.13
C GLY A 308 9.42 -14.35 -5.72
N GLN A 309 8.76 -13.26 -5.38
CA GLN A 309 9.16 -11.90 -5.78
C GLN A 309 10.54 -11.54 -5.25
N ALA A 310 10.80 -11.76 -3.96
CA ALA A 310 12.09 -11.46 -3.36
C ALA A 310 13.22 -12.28 -4.01
N LEU A 311 13.00 -13.58 -4.25
CA LEU A 311 13.99 -14.43 -4.94
C LEU A 311 14.20 -14.01 -6.39
N LEU A 312 13.14 -13.66 -7.12
CA LEU A 312 13.26 -13.20 -8.50
C LEU A 312 14.05 -11.89 -8.57
N ALA A 313 13.80 -10.96 -7.64
CA ALA A 313 14.59 -9.74 -7.51
C ALA A 313 16.07 -10.02 -7.26
N LEU A 314 16.39 -10.98 -6.36
CA LEU A 314 17.77 -11.40 -6.11
C LEU A 314 18.43 -12.02 -7.35
N HIS A 315 17.70 -12.84 -8.12
CA HIS A 315 18.21 -13.44 -9.37
C HIS A 315 18.47 -12.40 -10.46
N ASN A 316 17.59 -11.41 -10.57
CA ASN A 316 17.74 -10.34 -11.56
C ASN A 316 18.82 -9.32 -11.21
N ALA A 317 19.21 -9.25 -9.93
CA ALA A 317 20.21 -8.31 -9.44
C ALA A 317 21.64 -8.83 -9.66
N THR A 318 22.56 -7.93 -10.01
CA THR A 318 23.98 -8.28 -10.10
C THR A 318 24.59 -8.32 -8.70
N MET A 319 25.10 -9.47 -8.25
CA MET A 319 25.83 -9.59 -6.97
C MET A 319 26.85 -10.74 -6.99
N SER A 320 27.71 -10.82 -5.97
CA SER A 320 28.57 -12.00 -5.77
C SER A 320 27.76 -13.21 -5.32
N GLU A 321 28.21 -14.41 -5.72
CA GLU A 321 27.61 -15.69 -5.34
C GLU A 321 27.40 -15.82 -3.82
N THR A 322 28.41 -15.47 -3.01
CA THR A 322 28.30 -15.49 -1.54
C THR A 322 27.18 -14.58 -1.01
N THR A 323 26.98 -13.42 -1.63
CA THR A 323 25.90 -12.48 -1.26
C THR A 323 24.55 -13.05 -1.66
N PHE A 324 24.45 -13.59 -2.88
CA PHE A 324 23.24 -14.23 -3.38
C PHE A 324 22.82 -15.40 -2.48
N GLU A 325 23.76 -16.30 -2.15
CA GLU A 325 23.51 -17.43 -1.25
C GLU A 325 23.04 -16.98 0.13
N THR A 326 23.68 -15.97 0.71
CA THR A 326 23.33 -15.45 2.03
C THR A 326 21.89 -14.92 2.03
N LEU A 327 21.55 -14.10 1.04
CA LEU A 327 20.24 -13.47 0.96
C LEU A 327 19.14 -14.45 0.54
N SER A 328 19.39 -15.34 -0.42
CA SER A 328 18.40 -16.34 -0.86
C SER A 328 18.03 -17.31 0.26
N LYS A 329 19.04 -17.84 1.00
CA LYS A 329 18.81 -18.68 2.19
C LYS A 329 18.04 -17.91 3.28
N ALA A 330 18.31 -16.62 3.45
CA ALA A 330 17.61 -15.78 4.41
C ALA A 330 16.15 -15.48 4.02
N VAL A 331 15.89 -15.21 2.73
CA VAL A 331 14.55 -14.99 2.17
C VAL A 331 13.64 -16.20 2.38
N LEU A 332 14.19 -17.41 2.31
CA LEU A 332 13.44 -18.65 2.50
C LEU A 332 13.10 -18.97 3.97
N LYS A 333 13.70 -18.25 4.95
CA LYS A 333 13.41 -18.48 6.38
C LYS A 333 12.07 -17.88 6.78
N ASN A 334 11.22 -18.68 7.40
CA ASN A 334 9.98 -18.21 8.03
C ASN A 334 10.26 -17.64 9.43
N THR A 335 10.89 -16.46 9.48
CA THR A 335 11.22 -15.72 10.71
C THR A 335 10.87 -14.25 10.50
N ASP A 336 10.64 -13.48 11.58
CA ASP A 336 10.43 -12.03 11.51
C ASP A 336 11.52 -11.33 10.71
N LYS A 337 12.79 -11.72 10.93
CA LYS A 337 13.93 -11.17 10.21
C LYS A 337 13.90 -11.52 8.71
N GLY A 338 13.49 -12.73 8.36
CA GLY A 338 13.26 -13.15 6.97
C GLY A 338 12.12 -12.39 6.32
N LYS A 339 10.99 -12.20 7.02
CA LYS A 339 9.83 -11.39 6.60
C LYS A 339 10.22 -9.95 6.33
N GLY A 340 10.98 -9.34 7.25
CA GLY A 340 11.51 -7.99 7.07
C GLY A 340 12.48 -7.86 5.89
N LEU A 341 13.33 -8.87 5.68
CA LEU A 341 14.23 -8.91 4.53
C LEU A 341 13.46 -9.02 3.20
N ARG A 342 12.43 -9.88 3.12
CA ARG A 342 11.58 -10.01 1.93
C ARG A 342 10.92 -8.68 1.58
N GLU A 343 10.31 -8.00 2.56
CA GLU A 343 9.71 -6.68 2.37
C GLU A 343 10.73 -5.66 1.83
N PHE A 344 11.92 -5.61 2.43
CA PHE A 344 12.97 -4.71 1.98
C PHE A 344 13.38 -4.98 0.53
N ILE A 345 13.63 -6.25 0.16
CA ILE A 345 14.08 -6.61 -1.19
C ILE A 345 13.01 -6.26 -2.23
N VAL A 346 11.75 -6.59 -1.97
CA VAL A 346 10.64 -6.33 -2.90
C VAL A 346 10.42 -4.83 -3.10
N GLU A 347 10.41 -4.03 -2.03
CA GLU A 347 10.24 -2.58 -2.15
C GLU A 347 11.47 -1.92 -2.79
N PHE A 348 12.69 -2.37 -2.46
CA PHE A 348 13.91 -1.84 -3.07
C PHE A 348 14.00 -2.15 -4.57
N ASP A 349 13.71 -3.38 -5.01
CA ASP A 349 13.67 -3.71 -6.44
C ASP A 349 12.59 -2.88 -7.15
N SER A 350 11.39 -2.76 -6.56
CA SER A 350 10.33 -1.90 -7.08
C SER A 350 10.81 -0.44 -7.28
N ILE A 351 11.55 0.10 -6.33
CA ILE A 351 12.15 1.45 -6.41
C ILE A 351 13.18 1.54 -7.53
N VAL A 352 14.05 0.54 -7.65
CA VAL A 352 15.08 0.47 -8.68
C VAL A 352 14.44 0.42 -10.06
N GLN A 353 13.52 -0.51 -10.31
CA GLN A 353 12.86 -0.66 -11.61
C GLN A 353 12.03 0.59 -11.96
N TYR A 354 11.29 1.13 -10.99
CA TYR A 354 10.54 2.37 -11.20
C TYR A 354 11.42 3.57 -11.53
N SER A 355 12.57 3.70 -10.85
CA SER A 355 13.54 4.75 -11.13
C SER A 355 14.15 4.61 -12.52
N LYS A 356 14.47 3.37 -12.96
CA LYS A 356 14.97 3.07 -14.30
C LYS A 356 14.00 3.54 -15.40
N GLU A 357 12.69 3.50 -15.16
CA GLU A 357 11.69 3.97 -16.12
C GLU A 357 11.57 5.50 -16.24
N GLN A 358 12.18 6.28 -15.33
CA GLN A 358 12.10 7.75 -15.37
C GLN A 358 12.95 8.38 -16.49
N GLY A 359 13.79 7.59 -17.17
CA GLY A 359 14.60 8.07 -18.28
C GLY A 359 15.29 6.94 -19.04
N ALA A 360 15.73 7.23 -20.26
CA ALA A 360 16.47 6.27 -21.07
C ALA A 360 17.86 5.97 -20.48
N LEU A 361 18.17 4.69 -20.30
CA LEU A 361 19.45 4.23 -19.78
C LEU A 361 20.38 3.75 -20.90
N LYS A 362 21.51 4.43 -21.06
CA LYS A 362 22.63 3.99 -21.89
C LYS A 362 23.33 2.79 -21.23
N ALA A 363 24.16 2.08 -21.98
CA ALA A 363 24.92 0.94 -21.47
C ALA A 363 25.72 1.29 -20.20
N ASP A 364 26.38 2.45 -20.16
CA ASP A 364 27.14 2.91 -18.99
C ASP A 364 26.23 3.14 -17.78
N HIS A 365 25.07 3.75 -17.97
CA HIS A 365 24.09 3.94 -16.89
C HIS A 365 23.62 2.59 -16.34
N LYS A 366 23.39 1.59 -17.21
CA LYS A 366 23.01 0.23 -16.79
C LYS A 366 24.11 -0.43 -15.97
N ARG A 367 25.38 -0.25 -16.34
CA ARG A 367 26.54 -0.73 -15.56
C ARG A 367 26.63 -0.05 -14.20
N THR A 368 26.43 1.26 -14.14
CA THR A 368 26.38 2.01 -12.87
C THR A 368 25.25 1.53 -11.97
N MET A 369 24.05 1.32 -12.50
CA MET A 369 22.92 0.75 -11.74
C MET A 369 23.25 -0.64 -11.21
N ALA A 370 23.81 -1.53 -12.03
CA ALA A 370 24.19 -2.87 -11.61
C ALA A 370 25.25 -2.85 -10.49
N ALA A 371 26.25 -1.96 -10.57
CA ALA A 371 27.26 -1.79 -9.53
C ALA A 371 26.66 -1.24 -8.23
N LEU A 372 25.71 -0.31 -8.32
CA LEU A 372 24.97 0.23 -7.19
C LEU A 372 24.15 -0.86 -6.48
N GLU A 373 23.37 -1.63 -7.24
CA GLU A 373 22.59 -2.77 -6.73
C GLU A 373 23.51 -3.79 -6.03
N LYS A 374 24.62 -4.17 -6.66
CA LYS A 374 25.64 -5.06 -6.08
C LYS A 374 26.12 -4.58 -4.72
N ASN A 375 26.49 -3.31 -4.60
CA ASN A 375 27.00 -2.75 -3.36
C ASN A 375 25.92 -2.70 -2.27
N ILE A 376 24.70 -2.31 -2.62
CA ILE A 376 23.58 -2.27 -1.67
C ILE A 376 23.24 -3.66 -1.16
N TYR A 377 23.10 -4.67 -2.02
CA TYR A 377 22.82 -6.04 -1.58
C TYR A 377 23.94 -6.61 -0.71
N LYS A 378 25.21 -6.27 -0.96
CA LYS A 378 26.32 -6.62 -0.07
C LYS A 378 26.13 -6.00 1.33
N LEU A 379 25.85 -4.70 1.42
CA LEU A 379 25.59 -4.03 2.69
C LEU A 379 24.42 -4.67 3.46
N ILE A 380 23.37 -5.07 2.74
CA ILE A 380 22.21 -5.76 3.33
C ILE A 380 22.58 -7.15 3.83
N ALA A 381 23.37 -7.92 3.10
CA ALA A 381 23.84 -9.23 3.54
C ALA A 381 24.71 -9.13 4.80
N ASP A 382 25.65 -8.17 4.83
CA ASP A 382 26.53 -7.93 5.97
C ASP A 382 25.71 -7.53 7.21
N PHE A 383 24.76 -6.60 7.04
CA PHE A 383 23.86 -6.18 8.13
C PHE A 383 22.93 -7.31 8.59
N TYR A 384 22.42 -8.13 7.67
CA TYR A 384 21.57 -9.26 8.00
C TYR A 384 22.31 -10.30 8.86
N ASN A 385 23.63 -10.40 8.80
CA ASN A 385 24.37 -11.33 9.66
C ASN A 385 24.49 -10.86 11.12
N LEU A 386 24.14 -9.61 11.43
CA LEU A 386 24.12 -9.08 12.79
C LEU A 386 22.95 -9.67 13.60
N LYS A 387 23.23 -10.25 14.77
CA LYS A 387 22.19 -10.84 15.63
C LYS A 387 21.24 -9.79 16.23
N SER A 388 21.76 -8.62 16.64
CA SER A 388 20.98 -7.56 17.27
C SER A 388 21.64 -6.21 17.01
N PRO A 389 21.43 -5.61 15.82
CA PRO A 389 22.12 -4.37 15.44
C PRO A 389 21.70 -3.20 16.33
N SER A 390 22.71 -2.49 16.84
CA SER A 390 22.62 -1.22 17.55
C SER A 390 22.05 -0.11 16.66
N LEU A 391 21.65 1.03 17.25
CA LEU A 391 21.27 2.23 16.51
C LEU A 391 22.40 2.69 15.60
N LYS A 392 23.63 2.69 16.10
CA LYS A 392 24.83 3.08 15.34
C LYS A 392 25.00 2.22 14.08
N GLU A 393 24.87 0.90 14.20
CA GLU A 393 24.97 -0.01 13.05
C GLU A 393 23.85 0.21 12.03
N LYS A 394 22.62 0.51 12.50
CA LYS A 394 21.49 0.87 11.63
C LYS A 394 21.73 2.18 10.88
N GLU A 395 22.19 3.21 11.58
CA GLU A 395 22.51 4.51 10.98
C GLU A 395 23.67 4.41 9.99
N VAL A 396 24.70 3.61 10.30
CA VAL A 396 25.80 3.32 9.39
C VAL A 396 25.31 2.62 8.13
N LEU A 397 24.42 1.63 8.24
CA LEU A 397 23.81 0.99 7.05
C LEU A 397 23.05 2.01 6.21
N ALA A 398 22.20 2.83 6.83
CA ALA A 398 21.40 3.84 6.12
C ALA A 398 22.29 4.83 5.36
N GLN A 399 23.33 5.34 6.05
CA GLN A 399 24.31 6.26 5.47
C GLN A 399 25.11 5.61 4.35
N ALA A 400 25.54 4.36 4.51
CA ALA A 400 26.28 3.63 3.49
C ALA A 400 25.45 3.44 2.21
N ILE A 401 24.16 3.10 2.33
CA ILE A 401 23.24 3.01 1.19
C ILE A 401 23.09 4.38 0.50
N GLN A 402 22.82 5.44 1.27
CA GLN A 402 22.67 6.81 0.73
C GLN A 402 23.95 7.34 0.07
N SER A 403 25.12 7.02 0.62
CA SER A 403 26.42 7.36 0.04
C SER A 403 26.64 6.63 -1.29
N ASN A 404 26.32 5.34 -1.36
CA ASN A 404 26.41 4.59 -2.63
C ASN A 404 25.52 5.20 -3.71
N ILE A 405 24.27 5.57 -3.38
CA ILE A 405 23.38 6.27 -4.31
C ILE A 405 23.98 7.63 -4.70
N SER A 406 24.49 8.41 -3.75
CA SER A 406 25.04 9.75 -4.02
C SER A 406 26.26 9.70 -4.94
N LEU A 407 27.10 8.66 -4.87
CA LEU A 407 28.22 8.46 -5.78
C LEU A 407 27.78 8.30 -7.23
N SER A 408 26.60 7.71 -7.47
CA SER A 408 26.04 7.51 -8.82
C SER A 408 25.47 8.78 -9.47
N LYS A 409 25.42 9.93 -8.76
CA LYS A 409 24.78 11.17 -9.23
C LYS A 409 25.30 11.67 -10.58
N ARG A 410 26.61 11.52 -10.82
CA ARG A 410 27.25 12.00 -12.06
C ARG A 410 27.05 11.07 -13.24
N ASP A 411 26.78 9.79 -12.95
CA ASP A 411 26.81 8.70 -13.92
C ASP A 411 25.40 8.19 -14.28
N LEU A 412 24.37 8.69 -13.59
CA LEU A 412 22.97 8.40 -13.87
C LEU A 412 22.25 9.65 -14.40
N PRO A 413 21.25 9.48 -15.28
CA PRO A 413 20.36 10.59 -15.65
C PRO A 413 19.73 11.22 -14.41
N SER A 414 19.64 12.55 -14.36
CA SER A 414 19.13 13.28 -13.19
C SER A 414 17.77 12.78 -12.72
N LYS A 415 16.81 12.58 -13.62
CA LYS A 415 15.47 12.05 -13.29
C LYS A 415 15.50 10.68 -12.62
N VAL A 416 16.41 9.81 -13.05
CA VAL A 416 16.58 8.45 -12.51
C VAL A 416 17.21 8.54 -11.11
N TYR A 417 18.31 9.29 -11.00
CA TYR A 417 19.01 9.50 -9.73
C TYR A 417 18.13 10.17 -8.67
N ASP A 418 17.45 11.28 -9.03
CA ASP A 418 16.63 12.05 -8.10
C ASP A 418 15.51 11.18 -7.54
N LYS A 419 14.87 10.36 -8.39
CA LYS A 419 13.82 9.43 -7.96
C LYS A 419 14.38 8.30 -7.11
N LEU A 420 15.49 7.69 -7.51
CA LEU A 420 16.12 6.63 -6.72
C LEU A 420 16.51 7.11 -5.32
N LYS A 421 17.10 8.31 -5.23
CA LYS A 421 17.50 8.94 -3.97
C LYS A 421 16.31 9.28 -3.08
N GLU A 422 15.29 9.93 -3.64
CA GLU A 422 14.07 10.29 -2.92
C GLU A 422 13.42 9.05 -2.30
N LEU A 423 13.13 8.04 -3.12
CA LEU A 423 12.38 6.87 -2.69
C LEU A 423 13.16 5.99 -1.73
N THR A 424 14.46 5.80 -1.97
CA THR A 424 15.29 5.02 -1.05
C THR A 424 15.43 5.72 0.30
N SER A 425 15.45 7.06 0.34
CA SER A 425 15.46 7.80 1.61
C SER A 425 14.21 7.52 2.44
N ILE A 426 13.04 7.45 1.78
CA ILE A 426 11.78 7.12 2.46
C ILE A 426 11.77 5.66 2.92
N LEU A 427 12.20 4.72 2.05
CA LEU A 427 12.35 3.31 2.41
C LEU A 427 13.21 3.14 3.67
N LEU A 428 14.37 3.82 3.74
CA LEU A 428 15.28 3.67 4.88
C LEU A 428 14.68 4.14 6.21
N ILE A 429 13.75 5.08 6.21
CA ILE A 429 13.05 5.54 7.42
C ILE A 429 12.03 4.50 7.90
N GLU A 430 11.43 3.75 6.97
CA GLU A 430 10.27 2.89 7.26
C GLU A 430 10.56 1.39 7.10
N ASN A 431 11.81 1.03 6.78
CA ASN A 431 12.16 -0.35 6.53
C ASN A 431 12.22 -1.17 7.83
N THR A 432 11.82 -2.43 7.68
CA THR A 432 11.66 -3.37 8.78
C THR A 432 12.97 -4.02 9.23
N LEU A 433 14.06 -3.89 8.45
CA LEU A 433 15.40 -4.31 8.88
C LEU A 433 15.96 -3.37 9.95
N MET A 434 15.71 -2.05 9.81
CA MET A 434 16.09 -1.05 10.81
C MET A 434 15.07 -0.96 11.96
N HIS A 435 13.79 -1.20 11.65
CA HIS A 435 12.67 -1.01 12.56
C HIS A 435 11.85 -2.29 12.70
N SER A 436 12.41 -3.28 13.41
CA SER A 436 11.81 -4.62 13.52
C SER A 436 10.42 -4.64 14.15
N HIS A 437 10.04 -3.63 14.94
CA HIS A 437 8.68 -3.52 15.50
C HIS A 437 7.62 -3.32 14.42
N LEU A 438 8.00 -2.88 13.22
CA LEU A 438 7.10 -2.72 12.08
C LEU A 438 6.76 -4.05 11.40
N ILE A 439 7.50 -5.13 11.69
CA ILE A 439 7.33 -6.44 11.02
C ILE A 439 5.90 -7.00 11.22
N LYS A 440 5.30 -6.74 12.38
CA LYS A 440 3.92 -7.15 12.68
C LYS A 440 2.87 -6.50 11.77
N PHE A 441 3.20 -5.39 11.10
CA PHE A 441 2.32 -4.70 10.16
C PHE A 441 2.55 -5.14 8.71
N ILE A 442 3.59 -5.93 8.42
CA ILE A 442 3.76 -6.50 7.09
C ILE A 442 2.69 -7.58 6.92
N ASP A 443 1.90 -7.45 5.85
CA ASP A 443 1.17 -8.59 5.31
C ASP A 443 2.01 -9.31 4.26
N GLU A 444 2.13 -10.62 4.41
CA GLU A 444 2.78 -11.51 3.44
C GLU A 444 1.78 -12.27 2.57
N ASN A 445 0.48 -12.22 2.89
CA ASN A 445 -0.58 -12.82 2.08
C ASN A 445 -0.86 -12.01 0.79
N GLU A 446 -0.16 -10.89 0.60
CA GLU A 446 -0.31 -9.95 -0.52
C GLU A 446 -1.69 -9.31 -0.68
N THR A 447 -2.60 -9.63 0.23
CA THR A 447 -3.55 -8.68 0.74
C THR A 447 -2.78 -7.61 1.52
N PHE A 448 -3.35 -6.44 1.78
CA PHE A 448 -2.81 -5.58 2.84
C PHE A 448 -3.46 -5.94 4.19
N SER A 449 -3.48 -7.23 4.50
CA SER A 449 -4.10 -7.94 5.63
C SER A 449 -5.54 -7.54 5.93
N ALA A 450 -6.44 -8.38 5.46
CA ALA A 450 -7.88 -8.42 5.72
C ALA A 450 -8.28 -8.79 7.18
N ASN A 451 -7.34 -8.98 8.11
CA ASN A 451 -7.68 -9.43 9.47
C ASN A 451 -8.37 -8.39 10.37
N LEU A 452 -8.77 -7.23 9.85
CA LEU A 452 -9.43 -6.16 10.62
C LEU A 452 -10.71 -5.60 10.01
N LEU A 453 -11.20 -6.19 8.91
CA LEU A 453 -12.50 -5.84 8.34
C LEU A 453 -13.25 -7.12 8.00
N ALA A 454 -13.67 -7.84 9.05
CA ALA A 454 -14.74 -8.83 8.90
C ALA A 454 -15.93 -8.14 8.19
N ALA A 455 -16.53 -8.83 7.23
CA ALA A 455 -17.55 -8.33 6.30
C ALA A 455 -18.79 -7.71 6.99
N ASP A 456 -18.89 -7.90 8.31
CA ASP A 456 -19.97 -7.64 9.23
C ASP A 456 -19.85 -6.30 10.01
N GLN A 457 -18.78 -5.52 9.85
CA GLN A 457 -18.69 -4.16 10.42
C GLN A 457 -19.35 -3.11 9.50
N PRO A 458 -20.31 -2.29 9.97
CA PRO A 458 -21.00 -1.28 9.18
C PRO A 458 -20.00 -0.24 8.67
N ALA A 459 -19.81 -0.19 7.36
CA ALA A 459 -18.80 0.64 6.72
C ALA A 459 -19.33 2.04 6.48
N LEU A 460 -19.17 2.89 7.47
CA LEU A 460 -19.12 4.34 7.31
C LEU A 460 -17.71 4.75 7.71
N ASP A 461 -16.77 4.52 6.78
CA ASP A 461 -15.37 4.26 7.11
C ASP A 461 -15.24 3.05 8.07
N GLY A 462 -14.12 2.33 8.06
CA GLY A 462 -13.77 1.63 9.31
C GLY A 462 -13.51 2.74 10.32
N ALA A 463 -14.50 3.06 11.17
CA ALA A 463 -14.25 3.83 12.37
C ALA A 463 -13.06 3.16 13.04
N VAL A 464 -11.95 3.89 13.20
CA VAL A 464 -10.83 3.35 13.96
C VAL A 464 -11.36 3.21 15.38
N THR A 465 -11.44 1.99 15.87
CA THR A 465 -11.96 1.72 17.21
C THR A 465 -10.85 1.66 18.24
N ASN A 466 -9.60 1.45 17.79
CA ASN A 466 -8.45 1.26 18.67
C ASN A 466 -7.12 1.67 18.00
N ALA A 467 -6.05 1.71 18.81
CA ALA A 467 -4.72 2.12 18.36
C ALA A 467 -4.05 1.14 17.39
N GLU A 468 -4.40 -0.14 17.41
CA GLU A 468 -3.81 -1.13 16.52
C GLU A 468 -4.32 -0.92 15.09
N GLU A 469 -5.63 -0.79 14.93
CA GLU A 469 -6.27 -0.40 13.67
C GLU A 469 -5.69 0.90 13.12
N LEU A 470 -5.52 1.91 13.98
CA LEU A 470 -4.89 3.18 13.58
C LEU A 470 -3.48 2.96 13.04
N SER A 471 -2.67 2.18 13.76
CA SER A 471 -1.26 1.95 13.41
C SER A 471 -1.14 1.20 12.08
N GLN A 472 -1.98 0.21 11.85
CA GLN A 472 -2.04 -0.50 10.57
C GLN A 472 -2.47 0.43 9.43
N LYS A 473 -3.55 1.20 9.65
CA LYS A 473 -4.04 2.19 8.70
C LYS A 473 -2.94 3.20 8.32
N LEU A 474 -2.14 3.64 9.30
CA LEU A 474 -1.00 4.52 9.09
C LEU A 474 0.16 3.82 8.34
N PHE A 475 0.51 2.59 8.70
CA PHE A 475 1.57 1.81 8.06
C PHE A 475 1.31 1.59 6.56
N HIS A 476 0.07 1.25 6.19
CA HIS A 476 -0.33 1.04 4.79
C HIS A 476 -0.63 2.34 4.03
N SER A 477 -0.61 3.48 4.71
CA SER A 477 -0.86 4.78 4.12
C SER A 477 0.42 5.46 3.67
N SER A 478 0.31 6.23 2.59
CA SER A 478 1.37 7.17 2.20
C SER A 478 1.59 8.28 3.23
N VAL A 479 2.78 8.89 3.23
CA VAL A 479 3.14 10.02 4.13
C VAL A 479 2.05 11.10 4.20
N ARG A 480 1.51 11.52 3.04
CA ARG A 480 0.43 12.52 3.00
C ARG A 480 -0.89 12.02 3.58
N GLN A 481 -1.23 10.75 3.36
CA GLN A 481 -2.44 10.13 3.92
C GLN A 481 -2.35 10.00 5.44
N ARG A 482 -1.18 9.76 6.00
CA ARG A 482 -0.99 9.70 7.45
C ARG A 482 -1.39 11.00 8.13
N THR A 483 -1.04 12.15 7.55
CA THR A 483 -1.52 13.45 8.05
C THR A 483 -3.03 13.56 8.06
N VAL A 484 -3.70 13.04 7.03
CA VAL A 484 -5.18 13.03 6.94
C VAL A 484 -5.79 12.22 8.05
N ILE A 485 -5.34 10.98 8.17
CA ILE A 485 -5.84 10.01 9.14
C ILE A 485 -5.64 10.58 10.53
N PHE A 486 -4.47 11.14 10.81
CA PHE A 486 -4.21 11.81 12.07
C PHE A 486 -5.23 12.91 12.39
N GLU A 487 -5.50 13.84 11.47
CA GLU A 487 -6.47 14.92 11.73
C GLU A 487 -7.90 14.41 11.93
N GLN A 488 -8.28 13.32 11.25
CA GLN A 488 -9.61 12.71 11.41
C GLN A 488 -9.75 12.07 12.80
N GLU A 489 -8.74 11.29 13.21
CA GLU A 489 -8.79 10.50 14.45
C GLU A 489 -8.32 11.30 15.68
N LYS A 490 -7.84 12.54 15.50
CA LYS A 490 -7.20 13.36 16.54
C LYS A 490 -8.02 13.44 17.83
N LYS A 491 -9.34 13.59 17.73
CA LYS A 491 -10.24 13.72 18.88
C LYS A 491 -10.36 12.43 19.70
N SER A 492 -10.16 11.28 19.06
CA SER A 492 -10.31 9.95 19.66
C SER A 492 -8.98 9.35 20.14
N LEU A 493 -7.84 10.01 19.88
CA LEU A 493 -6.51 9.53 20.28
C LEU A 493 -6.36 9.30 21.78
N GLY A 494 -7.04 10.11 22.62
CA GLY A 494 -7.06 9.94 24.06
C GLY A 494 -7.60 8.57 24.49
N GLU A 495 -8.65 8.10 23.80
CA GLU A 495 -9.29 6.81 24.06
C GLU A 495 -8.47 5.65 23.49
N PHE A 496 -7.85 5.82 22.33
CA PHE A 496 -7.05 4.77 21.68
C PHE A 496 -5.73 4.50 22.39
N ILE A 497 -5.07 5.54 22.90
CA ILE A 497 -3.72 5.45 23.48
C ILE A 497 -3.82 5.12 24.96
N THR A 498 -4.06 3.84 25.27
CA THR A 498 -4.19 3.39 26.67
C THR A 498 -2.85 3.00 27.32
N LYS A 499 -1.82 2.72 26.52
CA LYS A 499 -0.48 2.26 26.96
C LYS A 499 0.65 2.73 26.06
N ALA A 500 1.89 2.71 26.54
CA ALA A 500 3.07 3.17 25.79
C ALA A 500 3.30 2.41 24.47
N THR A 501 2.96 1.12 24.38
CA THR A 501 3.03 0.37 23.12
C THR A 501 2.10 0.93 22.04
N ASN A 502 0.94 1.46 22.42
CA ASN A 502 0.00 2.08 21.47
C ASN A 502 0.61 3.37 20.93
N LEU A 503 1.16 4.20 21.82
CA LEU A 503 1.89 5.41 21.47
C LEU A 503 3.08 5.09 20.54
N ALA A 504 3.87 4.07 20.84
CA ALA A 504 5.02 3.65 20.03
C ALA A 504 4.64 3.33 18.58
N ASN A 505 3.58 2.54 18.44
CA ASN A 505 3.09 2.09 17.13
C ASN A 505 2.61 3.28 16.30
N ILE A 506 1.82 4.18 16.90
CA ILE A 506 1.26 5.35 16.19
C ILE A 506 2.37 6.36 15.89
N ALA A 507 3.20 6.70 16.88
CA ALA A 507 4.23 7.73 16.78
C ALA A 507 5.26 7.47 15.69
N SER A 508 5.52 6.19 15.37
CA SER A 508 6.40 5.76 14.26
C SER A 508 5.99 6.35 12.91
N PHE A 509 4.73 6.76 12.75
CA PHE A 509 4.17 7.26 11.48
C PHE A 509 3.80 8.75 11.50
N LEU A 510 4.00 9.42 12.62
CA LEU A 510 3.63 10.83 12.80
C LEU A 510 4.75 11.78 12.38
N THR A 511 4.40 13.00 12.04
CA THR A 511 5.39 14.08 11.96
C THR A 511 5.83 14.52 13.37
N PRO A 512 7.00 15.15 13.53
CA PRO A 512 7.42 15.71 14.83
C PRO A 512 6.39 16.66 15.46
N LYS A 513 5.69 17.45 14.64
CA LYS A 513 4.62 18.34 15.10
C LYS A 513 3.47 17.53 15.71
N GLN A 514 2.98 16.54 14.97
CA GLN A 514 1.86 15.70 15.41
C GLN A 514 2.20 14.89 16.67
N LEU A 515 3.44 14.39 16.79
CA LEU A 515 3.87 13.68 17.99
C LEU A 515 3.77 14.56 19.25
N LYS A 516 4.15 15.85 19.16
CA LYS A 516 3.98 16.78 20.29
C LYS A 516 2.52 16.92 20.69
N GLU A 517 1.63 17.11 19.71
CA GLU A 517 0.20 17.20 19.95
C GLU A 517 -0.36 15.92 20.61
N VAL A 518 0.11 14.73 20.21
CA VAL A 518 -0.28 13.47 20.87
C VAL A 518 0.16 13.41 22.32
N LEU A 519 1.39 13.84 22.63
CA LEU A 519 1.89 13.82 23.99
C LEU A 519 1.17 14.84 24.89
N GLU A 520 0.71 15.96 24.33
CA GLU A 520 -0.15 16.93 25.03
C GLU A 520 -1.55 16.35 25.32
N ILE A 521 -2.11 15.55 24.39
CA ILE A 521 -3.41 14.90 24.56
C ILE A 521 -3.32 13.78 25.60
N ASN A 522 -2.32 12.90 25.50
CA ASN A 522 -2.23 11.70 26.33
C ASN A 522 -0.81 11.14 26.40
N ASN A 523 -0.04 11.59 27.41
CA ASN A 523 1.26 11.01 27.72
C ASN A 523 1.10 9.73 28.56
N LYS A 524 1.41 8.58 27.95
CA LYS A 524 1.38 7.24 28.61
C LYS A 524 2.76 6.70 28.96
N ILE A 525 3.78 7.56 29.04
CA ILE A 525 5.15 7.16 29.34
C ILE A 525 5.36 7.33 30.84
N THR A 526 5.31 6.23 31.60
CA THR A 526 5.39 6.26 33.07
C THR A 526 6.60 5.51 33.62
N THR A 527 7.19 4.60 32.87
CA THR A 527 8.33 3.77 33.29
C THR A 527 9.54 3.92 32.36
N MET A 528 10.73 3.52 32.83
CA MET A 528 11.91 3.44 31.97
C MET A 528 11.73 2.47 30.81
N ALA A 529 11.03 1.35 31.02
CA ALA A 529 10.71 0.41 29.96
C ALA A 529 9.91 1.09 28.83
N ASP A 530 8.98 1.99 29.15
CA ASP A 530 8.22 2.76 28.16
C ASP A 530 9.10 3.73 27.39
N VAL A 531 10.01 4.43 28.08
CA VAL A 531 10.98 5.35 27.45
C VAL A 531 11.84 4.58 26.45
N LEU A 532 12.44 3.46 26.89
CA LEU A 532 13.32 2.66 26.04
C LEU A 532 12.59 2.01 24.87
N LEU A 533 11.34 1.58 25.08
CA LEU A 533 10.46 1.11 24.02
C LEU A 533 10.33 2.18 22.93
N LEU A 534 9.95 3.41 23.29
CA LEU A 534 9.80 4.49 22.32
C LEU A 534 11.12 4.83 21.62
N MET A 535 12.21 4.95 22.39
CA MET A 535 13.52 5.26 21.82
C MET A 535 13.96 4.22 20.78
N LYS A 536 13.69 2.94 21.05
CA LYS A 536 14.01 1.82 20.14
C LYS A 536 13.13 1.79 18.90
N THR A 537 11.84 2.15 19.01
CA THR A 537 10.88 2.04 17.91
C THR A 537 10.86 3.27 17.01
N LEU A 538 11.17 4.46 17.52
CA LEU A 538 10.98 5.69 16.76
C LEU A 538 12.03 5.83 15.65
N PRO A 539 11.62 6.09 14.40
CA PRO A 539 12.52 5.99 13.26
C PRO A 539 13.51 7.15 13.19
N ILE A 540 13.09 8.36 13.55
CA ILE A 540 13.91 9.57 13.40
C ILE A 540 14.35 10.17 14.73
N TYR A 541 15.54 10.77 14.73
CA TYR A 541 16.12 11.41 15.92
C TYR A 541 15.22 12.52 16.51
N GLU A 542 14.57 13.33 15.68
CA GLU A 542 13.69 14.40 16.18
C GLU A 542 12.49 13.85 16.99
N HIS A 543 11.97 12.66 16.68
CA HIS A 543 10.96 12.02 17.52
C HIS A 543 11.54 11.60 18.87
N ARG A 544 12.70 10.94 18.87
CA ARG A 544 13.41 10.50 20.10
C ARG A 544 13.71 11.69 21.01
N LYS A 545 14.14 12.81 20.43
CA LYS A 545 14.33 14.08 21.11
C LYS A 545 13.04 14.62 21.73
N ILE A 546 11.90 14.57 21.03
CA ILE A 546 10.61 14.98 21.59
C ILE A 546 10.24 14.12 22.81
N ILE A 547 10.41 12.80 22.71
CA ILE A 547 10.17 11.88 23.84
C ILE A 547 11.05 12.24 25.02
N TYR A 548 12.36 12.41 24.80
CA TYR A 548 13.29 12.79 25.87
C TYR A 548 12.83 14.04 26.61
N HIS A 549 12.45 15.10 25.89
CA HIS A 549 11.99 16.34 26.54
C HIS A 549 10.69 16.17 27.32
N ALA A 550 9.80 15.28 26.88
CA ALA A 550 8.54 15.01 27.57
C ALA A 550 8.72 14.26 28.89
N VAL A 551 9.84 13.55 29.07
CA VAL A 551 10.06 12.68 30.24
C VAL A 551 11.24 13.07 31.11
N LYS A 552 12.15 13.95 30.64
CA LYS A 552 13.45 14.21 31.28
C LYS A 552 13.37 14.56 32.77
N GLU A 553 12.41 15.38 33.17
CA GLU A 553 12.23 15.78 34.59
C GLU A 553 11.72 14.63 35.46
N ASN A 554 11.06 13.63 34.87
CA ASN A 554 10.52 12.47 35.56
C ASN A 554 11.48 11.27 35.57
N LEU A 555 12.58 11.30 34.79
CA LEU A 555 13.51 10.17 34.68
C LEU A 555 14.10 9.76 36.05
N ILE A 556 14.36 10.71 36.94
CA ILE A 556 14.83 10.44 38.31
C ILE A 556 13.84 9.54 39.05
N ASN A 557 12.54 9.86 38.96
CA ASN A 557 11.48 9.13 39.64
C ASN A 557 11.28 7.72 39.08
N MET A 558 11.73 7.46 37.85
CA MET A 558 11.64 6.14 37.21
C MET A 558 12.76 5.18 37.66
N LYS A 559 13.75 5.65 38.44
CA LYS A 559 14.87 4.86 39.00
C LYS A 559 15.54 3.93 37.97
N PRO A 560 16.11 4.48 36.89
CA PRO A 560 16.74 3.69 35.84
C PRO A 560 17.95 2.92 36.34
N THR A 561 18.11 1.68 35.90
CA THR A 561 19.36 0.91 36.07
C THR A 561 20.47 1.45 35.16
N LEU A 562 21.73 1.12 35.46
CA LEU A 562 22.88 1.52 34.62
C LEU A 562 22.73 1.04 33.18
N ASN A 563 22.26 -0.19 32.98
CA ASN A 563 22.01 -0.76 31.66
C ASN A 563 20.93 0.01 30.88
N GLU A 564 19.86 0.43 31.56
CA GLU A 564 18.81 1.26 30.95
C GLU A 564 19.33 2.64 30.60
N LEU A 565 20.22 3.22 31.40
CA LEU A 565 20.88 4.49 31.09
C LEU A 565 21.81 4.38 29.89
N VAL A 566 22.66 3.36 29.86
CA VAL A 566 23.53 3.09 28.71
C VAL A 566 22.68 2.90 27.44
N THR A 567 21.56 2.18 27.55
CA THR A 567 20.63 2.00 26.44
C THR A 567 19.97 3.33 26.04
N LEU A 568 19.53 4.17 26.99
CA LEU A 568 18.95 5.48 26.68
C LEU A 568 19.97 6.40 26.00
N MET A 569 21.21 6.43 26.49
CA MET A 569 22.30 7.23 25.95
C MET A 569 22.65 6.85 24.51
N GLU A 570 22.43 5.59 24.10
CA GLU A 570 22.56 5.15 22.70
C GLU A 570 21.70 6.02 21.76
N TYR A 571 20.49 6.40 22.19
CA TYR A 571 19.50 7.09 21.38
C TYR A 571 19.55 8.63 21.45
N LEU A 572 20.38 9.17 22.34
CA LEU A 572 20.52 10.61 22.58
C LEU A 572 21.75 11.18 21.86
N SER A 573 21.74 12.49 21.59
CA SER A 573 22.97 13.20 21.19
C SER A 573 23.90 13.40 22.40
N ASP A 574 25.18 13.65 22.15
CA ASP A 574 26.17 13.89 23.23
C ASP A 574 25.73 15.01 24.17
N LYS A 575 25.19 16.11 23.62
CA LYS A 575 24.63 17.22 24.42
C LYS A 575 23.47 16.76 25.32
N LYS A 576 22.65 15.83 24.85
CA LYS A 576 21.52 15.30 25.63
C LYS A 576 21.96 14.24 26.64
N CYS A 577 23.01 13.48 26.35
CA CYS A 577 23.69 12.66 27.34
C CYS A 577 24.29 13.50 28.47
N GLN A 578 24.87 14.67 28.16
CA GLN A 578 25.37 15.61 29.18
C GLN A 578 24.25 16.12 30.08
N GLU A 579 23.13 16.56 29.49
CA GLU A 579 21.94 16.97 30.24
C GLU A 579 21.39 15.82 31.11
N LEU A 580 21.31 14.60 30.57
CA LEU A 580 20.85 13.41 31.30
C LEU A 580 21.71 13.14 32.54
N CYS A 581 23.03 13.23 32.41
CA CYS A 581 23.97 13.00 33.50
C CYS A 581 23.93 14.10 34.58
N GLN A 582 23.40 15.29 34.26
CA GLN A 582 23.18 16.36 35.24
C GLN A 582 21.89 16.16 36.03
N ILE A 583 20.88 15.54 35.40
CA ILE A 583 19.56 15.33 36.00
C ILE A 583 19.57 14.11 36.91
N LEU A 584 20.22 13.01 36.50
CA LEU A 584 20.19 11.77 37.25
C LEU A 584 21.29 11.71 38.33
N PRO A 585 20.94 11.47 39.61
CA PRO A 585 21.92 11.12 40.62
C PRO A 585 22.40 9.69 40.36
N ILE A 586 23.37 9.55 39.45
CA ILE A 586 24.02 8.28 39.07
C ILE A 586 24.79 7.64 40.26
N GLN A 587 24.87 8.36 41.38
CA GLN A 587 25.54 8.03 42.64
C GLN A 587 24.94 6.82 43.38
N GLU A 588 23.69 6.43 43.11
CA GLU A 588 23.00 5.28 43.74
C GLU A 588 23.10 3.97 42.92
N LEU A 589 23.77 3.99 41.76
CA LEU A 589 23.93 2.79 40.93
C LEU A 589 25.08 1.92 41.45
N GLU A 590 24.79 0.68 41.83
CA GLU A 590 25.76 -0.24 42.45
C GLU A 590 27.03 -0.39 41.59
N LEU A 591 28.20 -0.11 42.19
CA LEU A 591 29.53 -0.23 41.58
C LEU A 591 29.83 -1.63 40.99
N ALA A 592 29.11 -2.66 41.42
CA ALA A 592 29.24 -4.03 40.93
C ALA A 592 28.79 -4.21 39.45
N ASP A 593 27.92 -3.35 38.92
CA ASP A 593 27.41 -3.41 37.53
C ASP A 593 28.39 -2.84 36.48
N LEU A 594 29.45 -2.16 36.89
CA LEU A 594 30.38 -1.44 36.01
C LEU A 594 31.35 -2.35 35.24
N MET A 595 31.83 -3.43 35.86
CA MET A 595 32.84 -4.31 35.24
C MET A 595 32.26 -5.21 34.15
N LEU A 596 30.99 -5.64 34.26
CA LEU A 596 30.25 -6.37 33.23
C LEU A 596 29.80 -5.48 32.05
N SER A 597 29.82 -4.15 32.24
CA SER A 597 29.25 -3.17 31.30
C SER A 597 30.25 -2.58 30.28
N ASN A 598 31.56 -2.81 30.38
CA ASN A 598 32.55 -2.21 29.47
C ASN A 598 32.37 -2.63 28.01
N ASP A 599 32.11 -3.91 27.76
CA ASP A 599 31.85 -4.41 26.41
C ASP A 599 30.51 -3.92 25.85
N LEU A 600 29.50 -3.79 26.70
CA LEU A 600 28.19 -3.24 26.33
C LEU A 600 28.30 -1.75 25.97
N MET A 601 28.99 -0.96 26.81
CA MET A 601 29.24 0.47 26.59
C MET A 601 30.03 0.70 25.30
N ARG A 602 31.12 -0.05 25.07
CA ARG A 602 31.92 0.05 23.83
C ARG A 602 31.15 -0.32 22.56
N ARG A 603 30.17 -1.23 22.66
CA ARG A 603 29.33 -1.62 21.52
C ARG A 603 28.27 -0.57 21.17
N ARG A 604 27.79 0.20 22.14
CA ARG A 604 26.60 1.07 21.97
C ARG A 604 26.89 2.56 21.99
N LEU A 605 27.91 2.98 22.73
CA LEU A 605 28.23 4.38 22.97
C LEU A 605 29.49 4.79 22.20
N SER A 606 29.60 6.09 21.89
CA SER A 606 30.85 6.69 21.43
C SER A 606 31.83 6.83 22.60
N ASP A 607 33.12 6.96 22.30
CA ASP A 607 34.15 7.18 23.31
C ASP A 607 33.85 8.42 24.18
N ASP A 608 33.30 9.48 23.58
CA ASP A 608 32.88 10.70 24.29
C ASP A 608 31.75 10.44 25.30
N LYS A 609 30.75 9.64 24.91
CA LYS A 609 29.65 9.25 25.82
C LYS A 609 30.14 8.34 26.94
N ILE A 610 31.10 7.46 26.66
CA ILE A 610 31.73 6.60 27.66
C ILE A 610 32.54 7.45 28.65
N ALA A 611 33.35 8.37 28.16
CA ALA A 611 34.13 9.29 29.00
C ALA A 611 33.22 10.15 29.89
N LEU A 612 32.12 10.65 29.33
CA LEU A 612 31.09 11.38 30.07
C LEU A 612 30.50 10.54 31.21
N LEU A 613 30.09 9.31 30.92
CA LEU A 613 29.51 8.41 31.92
C LEU A 613 30.51 8.08 33.03
N LYS A 614 31.76 7.78 32.67
CA LYS A 614 32.85 7.53 33.63
C LYS A 614 33.11 8.71 34.53
N LYS A 615 33.19 9.92 33.97
CA LYS A 615 33.39 11.15 34.75
C LYS A 615 32.30 11.34 35.81
N VAL A 616 31.06 10.98 35.51
CA VAL A 616 29.94 11.15 36.45
C VAL A 616 29.98 10.08 37.55
N LEU A 617 30.47 8.89 37.23
CA LEU A 617 30.68 7.80 38.19
C LEU A 617 31.92 8.00 39.08
N GLU A 618 32.97 8.68 38.58
CA GLU A 618 34.23 8.95 39.30
C GLU A 618 34.14 10.12 40.31
N VAL A 619 33.07 10.92 40.32
CA VAL A 619 32.90 12.09 41.22
C VAL A 619 32.40 11.71 42.64
N VAL A 620 32.56 10.44 43.05
CA VAL A 620 32.26 10.01 44.43
C VAL A 620 33.39 10.47 45.37
N PRO A 621 33.11 11.16 46.49
CA PRO A 621 34.10 11.36 47.53
C PRO A 621 34.50 10.02 48.12
N GLU A 622 35.80 9.75 48.26
CA GLU A 622 36.28 8.71 49.19
C GLU A 622 35.74 9.06 50.58
N GLU A 623 34.62 8.46 50.99
CA GLU A 623 34.34 8.38 52.42
C GLU A 623 35.46 7.55 53.03
N THR A 624 36.29 8.25 53.79
CA THR A 624 37.39 7.68 54.56
C THR A 624 36.80 6.63 55.49
N ILE A 625 36.92 5.36 55.09
CA ILE A 625 36.74 4.24 56.01
C ILE A 625 37.89 4.34 57.01
N SER A 626 37.64 5.05 58.11
CA SER A 626 38.45 4.98 59.32
C SER A 626 38.38 3.56 59.83
N TYR A 627 39.38 2.74 59.48
CA TYR A 627 39.67 1.51 60.19
C TYR A 627 40.08 1.89 61.62
N SER A 628 39.15 1.76 62.57
CA SER A 628 39.51 1.62 63.98
C SER A 628 40.17 0.26 64.17
N LEU A 629 41.49 0.24 64.02
CA LEU A 629 42.35 -0.81 64.54
C LEU A 629 42.27 -0.79 66.07
N ASN A 630 41.35 -1.57 66.64
CA ASN A 630 41.49 -2.02 68.01
C ASN A 630 42.47 -3.21 68.03
N ILE A 631 43.73 -2.91 68.32
CA ILE A 631 44.69 -3.87 68.85
C ILE A 631 44.70 -3.71 70.38
N ARG A 632 43.97 -4.58 71.08
CA ARG A 632 44.46 -5.45 72.16
C ARG A 632 43.33 -6.32 72.70
#